data_AF-A0AA88HEQ9-F1
#
_entry.id   AF-A0AA88HEQ9-F1
#
_cell.length_a   1.000
_cell.length_b   1.000
_cell.length_c   1.000
_cell.angle_alpha   90.00
_cell.angle_beta   90.00
_cell.angle_gamma   90.00
#
_symmetry.space_group_name_H-M   'P 1'
#
loop_
_entity.id
_entity.type
_entity.pdbx_description
1 polymer ?
#
loop_
_entity_poly.entity_id
_entity_poly.type
_entity_poly.pdbx_seq_one_letter_code
_entity_poly.pdbx_strand_id
1 'polypeptide(L)'
;MVDLPAPVITENQLLIVNDTNILLQHLQDLRKLREMAERTVVKMSFLIPQIVLTELHHFSDPELEVVARKNREYIQVLKNKGTGLVIETFQDTQQANSLYESKFNDDKILKCCLLMKKRGKDVVLFSDDHMLLIKAWVNSLKTFSTEDFAVKIFDFALLKSDIMTPAKVFSMIEKDLPEDNSHLKKCKQLLLKAQDSNMGKIG
;
A
#
# COMPACT_ATOMS: atom_id res chain seq x y z
N MET A 1 -28.48 3.38 -12.19
CA MET A 1 -27.20 3.22 -11.47
C MET A 1 -26.19 4.07 -12.19
N VAL A 2 -25.72 5.14 -11.56
CA VAL A 2 -24.66 5.99 -12.14
C VAL A 2 -23.34 5.30 -11.77
N ASP A 3 -22.63 4.75 -12.76
CA ASP A 3 -21.26 4.29 -12.56
C ASP A 3 -20.43 5.51 -12.17
N LEU A 4 -20.02 5.57 -10.91
CA LEU A 4 -19.01 6.54 -10.48
C LEU A 4 -17.74 6.23 -11.28
N PRO A 5 -17.06 7.25 -11.83
CA PRO A 5 -15.83 7.03 -12.57
C PRO A 5 -14.82 6.34 -11.65
N ALA A 6 -14.25 5.22 -12.12
CA ALA A 6 -13.20 4.52 -11.40
C ALA A 6 -12.09 5.52 -11.02
N PRO A 7 -11.51 5.43 -9.81
CA PRO A 7 -10.49 6.37 -9.38
C PRO A 7 -9.33 6.40 -10.38
N VAL A 8 -9.10 7.57 -10.97
CA VAL A 8 -8.04 7.77 -11.97
C VAL A 8 -6.70 7.76 -11.26
N ILE A 9 -5.91 6.69 -11.46
CA ILE A 9 -4.54 6.62 -10.95
C ILE A 9 -3.69 7.63 -11.73
N THR A 10 -3.22 8.68 -11.05
CA THR A 10 -2.32 9.69 -11.65
C THR A 10 -0.86 9.18 -11.73
N GLU A 11 0.02 9.85 -12.46
CA GLU A 11 1.42 9.41 -12.65
C GLU A 11 2.30 9.61 -11.42
N ASN A 12 1.96 10.57 -10.54
CA ASN A 12 2.68 10.84 -9.29
C ASN A 12 2.09 10.13 -8.07
N GLN A 13 1.33 9.06 -8.30
CA GLN A 13 0.60 8.34 -7.26
C GLN A 13 1.28 7.01 -6.95
N LEU A 14 1.57 6.79 -5.67
CA LEU A 14 2.07 5.51 -5.19
C LEU A 14 0.92 4.50 -5.15
N LEU A 15 1.11 3.37 -5.83
CA LEU A 15 0.13 2.29 -5.89
C LEU A 15 0.56 1.15 -4.96
N ILE A 16 -0.16 1.00 -3.86
CA ILE A 16 0.09 -0.01 -2.85
C ILE A 16 -0.79 -1.22 -3.14
N VAL A 17 -0.19 -2.31 -3.62
CA VAL A 17 -0.90 -3.55 -3.93
C VAL A 17 -0.95 -4.41 -2.69
N ASN A 18 -2.14 -4.87 -2.31
CA ASN A 18 -2.36 -5.63 -1.07
C ASN A 18 -2.66 -7.09 -1.40
N ASP A 19 -2.19 -8.00 -0.55
CA ASP A 19 -2.63 -9.40 -0.57
C ASP A 19 -3.86 -9.63 0.34
N THR A 20 -4.35 -10.87 0.37
CA THR A 20 -5.49 -11.27 1.20
C THR A 20 -5.16 -11.26 2.69
N ASN A 21 -3.94 -11.64 3.07
CA ASN A 21 -3.53 -11.75 4.47
C ASN A 21 -3.47 -10.38 5.15
N ILE A 22 -2.92 -9.37 4.49
CA ILE A 22 -2.92 -7.98 4.95
C ILE A 22 -4.34 -7.47 5.13
N LEU A 23 -5.27 -7.77 4.21
CA LEU A 23 -6.66 -7.35 4.38
C LEU A 23 -7.32 -8.06 5.57
N LEU A 24 -7.06 -9.35 5.78
CA LEU A 24 -7.61 -10.10 6.91
C LEU A 24 -7.05 -9.64 8.26
N GLN A 25 -5.74 -9.38 8.35
CA GLN A 25 -5.05 -9.15 9.62
C GLN A 25 -4.87 -7.67 9.95
N HIS A 26 -4.72 -6.81 8.94
CA HIS A 26 -4.26 -5.42 9.08
C HIS A 26 -5.21 -4.38 8.48
N LEU A 27 -6.50 -4.71 8.28
CA LEU A 27 -7.48 -3.75 7.74
C LEU A 27 -7.53 -2.44 8.54
N GLN A 28 -7.47 -2.49 9.87
CA GLN A 28 -7.54 -1.28 10.70
C GLN A 28 -6.32 -0.38 10.48
N ASP A 29 -5.15 -0.97 10.30
CA ASP A 29 -3.92 -0.23 10.03
C ASP A 29 -4.02 0.39 8.63
N LEU A 30 -4.45 -0.37 7.62
CA LEU A 30 -4.73 0.14 6.27
C LEU A 30 -5.70 1.32 6.28
N ARG A 31 -6.74 1.28 7.12
CA ARG A 31 -7.71 2.38 7.27
C ARG A 31 -7.06 3.65 7.78
N LYS A 32 -6.34 3.56 8.90
CA LYS A 32 -5.62 4.70 9.48
C LYS A 32 -4.63 5.27 8.47
N LEU A 33 -3.87 4.40 7.81
CA LEU A 33 -2.85 4.78 6.85
C LEU A 33 -3.46 5.43 5.60
N ARG A 34 -4.61 4.97 5.13
CA ARG A 34 -5.36 5.62 4.05
C ARG A 34 -5.83 7.02 4.47
N GLU A 35 -6.39 7.15 5.66
CA GLU A 35 -6.82 8.45 6.20
C GLU A 35 -5.64 9.42 6.40
N MET A 36 -4.47 8.90 6.81
CA MET A 36 -3.22 9.66 6.87
C MET A 36 -2.76 10.06 5.47
N ALA A 37 -2.77 9.13 4.50
CA ALA A 37 -2.36 9.39 3.13
C ALA A 37 -3.21 10.50 2.49
N GLU A 38 -4.53 10.51 2.74
CA GLU A 38 -5.45 11.56 2.32
C GLU A 38 -5.09 12.96 2.89
N ARG A 39 -4.38 13.00 4.03
CA ARG A 39 -3.89 14.24 4.67
C ARG A 39 -2.48 14.63 4.24
N THR A 40 -1.73 13.72 3.62
CA THR A 40 -0.34 13.98 3.17
C THR A 40 -0.27 14.50 1.74
N VAL A 41 0.86 15.12 1.38
CA VAL A 41 1.13 15.59 0.00
C VAL A 41 1.28 14.43 -0.99
N VAL A 42 1.64 13.23 -0.50
CA VAL A 42 1.76 12.04 -1.35
C VAL A 42 0.38 11.48 -1.65
N LYS A 43 0.01 11.48 -2.93
CA LYS A 43 -1.15 10.73 -3.38
C LYS A 43 -0.82 9.24 -3.35
N MET A 44 -1.52 8.50 -2.51
CA MET A 44 -1.44 7.03 -2.46
C MET A 44 -2.77 6.43 -2.86
N SER A 45 -2.75 5.24 -3.45
CA SER A 45 -3.95 4.41 -3.53
C SER A 45 -3.64 2.96 -3.29
N PHE A 46 -4.60 2.32 -2.65
CA PHE A 46 -4.57 0.90 -2.35
C PHE A 46 -5.20 0.17 -3.52
N LEU A 47 -4.42 -0.63 -4.24
CA LEU A 47 -4.91 -1.52 -5.26
C LEU A 47 -5.25 -2.87 -4.63
N ILE A 48 -6.44 -3.36 -4.91
CA ILE A 48 -6.86 -4.73 -4.60
C ILE A 48 -6.88 -5.54 -5.90
N PRO A 49 -6.00 -6.54 -6.06
CA PRO A 49 -6.05 -7.48 -7.16
C PRO A 49 -7.37 -8.26 -7.20
N GLN A 50 -7.82 -8.67 -8.38
CA GLN A 50 -9.05 -9.46 -8.52
C GLN A 50 -8.97 -10.81 -7.80
N ILE A 51 -7.78 -11.42 -7.78
CA ILE A 51 -7.57 -12.68 -7.06
C ILE A 51 -7.82 -12.53 -5.56
N VAL A 52 -7.42 -11.40 -4.97
CA VAL A 52 -7.61 -11.11 -3.55
C VAL A 52 -9.08 -10.92 -3.21
N LEU A 53 -9.86 -10.25 -4.07
CA LEU A 53 -11.32 -10.19 -3.92
C LEU A 53 -11.94 -11.58 -3.99
N THR A 54 -11.49 -12.39 -4.94
CA THR A 54 -11.98 -13.77 -5.13
C THR A 54 -11.69 -14.61 -3.89
N GLU A 55 -10.48 -14.53 -3.34
CA GLU A 55 -10.10 -15.22 -2.12
C GLU A 55 -10.93 -14.76 -0.93
N LEU A 56 -11.14 -13.45 -0.76
CA LEU A 56 -12.03 -12.93 0.29
C LEU A 56 -13.48 -13.40 0.13
N HIS A 57 -13.99 -13.57 -1.09
CA HIS A 57 -15.36 -14.05 -1.33
C HIS A 57 -15.54 -15.53 -1.02
N HIS A 58 -14.51 -16.34 -1.29
CA HIS A 58 -14.53 -17.79 -1.04
C HIS A 58 -13.83 -18.18 0.25
N PHE A 59 -13.43 -17.18 1.05
CA PHE A 59 -12.85 -17.37 2.35
C PHE A 59 -13.85 -18.12 3.23
N SER A 60 -13.40 -19.19 3.88
CA SER A 60 -14.28 -20.16 4.54
C SER A 60 -13.77 -20.59 5.92
N ASP A 61 -12.70 -19.96 6.42
CA ASP A 61 -12.24 -20.18 7.78
C ASP A 61 -13.30 -19.61 8.76
N PRO A 62 -13.94 -20.46 9.58
CA PRO A 62 -15.01 -20.03 10.48
C PRO A 62 -14.58 -18.97 11.50
N GLU A 63 -13.31 -18.97 11.92
CA GLU A 63 -12.78 -18.04 12.91
C GLU A 63 -12.62 -16.64 12.33
N LEU A 64 -12.31 -16.56 11.04
CA LEU A 64 -12.00 -15.34 10.33
C LEU A 64 -13.12 -14.89 9.37
N GLU A 65 -14.20 -15.66 9.21
CA GLU A 65 -15.36 -15.35 8.35
C GLU A 65 -15.96 -13.96 8.68
N VAL A 66 -16.10 -13.63 9.97
CA VAL A 66 -16.62 -12.33 10.41
C VAL A 66 -15.70 -11.19 9.95
N VAL A 67 -14.39 -11.42 9.97
CA VAL A 67 -13.38 -10.45 9.54
C VAL A 67 -13.40 -10.32 8.01
N ALA A 68 -13.43 -11.43 7.28
CA ALA A 68 -13.57 -11.47 5.84
C ALA A 68 -14.84 -10.74 5.37
N ARG A 69 -15.98 -10.95 6.04
CA ARG A 69 -17.23 -10.23 5.77
C ARG A 69 -17.09 -8.72 5.96
N LYS A 70 -16.52 -8.28 7.08
CA LYS A 70 -16.26 -6.85 7.34
C LYS A 70 -15.33 -6.23 6.28
N ASN A 71 -14.32 -6.99 5.84
CA ASN A 71 -13.43 -6.58 4.74
C ASN A 71 -14.20 -6.38 3.44
N ARG A 72 -15.04 -7.35 3.05
CA ARG A 72 -15.89 -7.25 1.85
C ARG A 72 -16.79 -6.02 1.90
N GLU A 73 -17.46 -5.78 3.03
CA GLU A 73 -18.31 -4.60 3.25
C GLU A 73 -17.50 -3.29 3.15
N TYR A 74 -16.32 -3.23 3.77
CA TYR A 74 -15.46 -2.05 3.75
C TYR A 74 -14.97 -1.70 2.34
N ILE A 75 -14.51 -2.71 1.59
CA ILE A 75 -14.08 -2.57 0.19
C ILE A 75 -15.23 -2.04 -0.68
N GLN A 76 -16.43 -2.57 -0.50
CA GLN A 76 -17.61 -2.15 -1.25
C GLN A 76 -17.98 -0.68 -0.94
N VAL A 77 -17.93 -0.27 0.33
CA VAL A 77 -18.16 1.13 0.73
C VAL A 77 -17.13 2.06 0.10
N LEU A 78 -15.85 1.69 0.11
CA LEU A 78 -14.78 2.48 -0.49
C LEU A 78 -14.92 2.60 -2.01
N LYS A 79 -15.26 1.49 -2.68
CA LYS A 79 -15.55 1.48 -4.12
C LYS A 79 -16.64 2.50 -4.46
N ASN A 80 -17.71 2.54 -3.67
CA ASN A 80 -18.84 3.46 -3.89
C ASN A 80 -18.51 4.92 -3.58
N LYS A 81 -17.51 5.19 -2.73
CA LYS A 81 -17.06 6.55 -2.42
C LYS A 81 -16.07 7.09 -3.46
N GLY A 82 -15.43 6.23 -4.24
CA GLY A 82 -14.43 6.63 -5.24
C GLY A 82 -13.11 7.15 -4.64
N THR A 83 -12.81 6.80 -3.39
CA THR A 83 -11.73 7.43 -2.63
C THR A 83 -10.58 6.46 -2.33
N GLY A 84 -9.40 6.70 -2.91
CA GLY A 84 -8.11 6.10 -2.51
C GLY A 84 -7.99 4.57 -2.62
N LEU A 85 -9.04 3.88 -3.09
CA LEU A 85 -9.07 2.44 -3.31
C LEU A 85 -9.29 2.17 -4.80
N VAL A 86 -8.41 1.39 -5.40
CA VAL A 86 -8.52 0.92 -6.76
C VAL A 86 -8.77 -0.57 -6.70
N ILE A 87 -9.73 -1.04 -7.50
CA ILE A 87 -9.93 -2.47 -7.72
C ILE A 87 -9.41 -2.76 -9.12
N GLU A 88 -8.57 -3.79 -9.24
CA GLU A 88 -8.13 -4.28 -10.55
C GLU A 88 -9.34 -4.59 -11.44
N THR A 89 -9.34 -4.05 -12.65
CA THR A 89 -10.46 -4.27 -13.56
C THR A 89 -10.34 -5.64 -14.24
N PHE A 90 -11.46 -6.13 -14.79
CA PHE A 90 -11.43 -7.35 -15.60
C PHE A 90 -10.49 -7.21 -16.81
N GLN A 91 -10.46 -6.04 -17.45
CA GLN A 91 -9.55 -5.77 -18.57
C GLN A 91 -8.08 -5.82 -18.15
N ASP A 92 -7.76 -5.29 -16.97
CA ASP A 92 -6.41 -5.40 -16.39
C ASP A 92 -6.03 -6.86 -16.18
N THR A 93 -6.93 -7.65 -15.60
CA THR A 93 -6.70 -9.09 -15.35
C THR A 93 -6.41 -9.84 -16.66
N GLN A 94 -7.21 -9.58 -17.70
CA GLN A 94 -7.02 -10.20 -19.01
C GLN A 94 -5.70 -9.80 -19.66
N GLN A 95 -5.33 -8.51 -19.56
CA GLN A 95 -4.05 -8.03 -20.08
C GLN A 95 -2.87 -8.60 -19.30
N ALA A 96 -2.97 -8.72 -17.98
CA ALA A 96 -1.93 -9.31 -17.16
C ALA A 96 -1.74 -10.79 -17.50
N ASN A 97 -2.83 -11.51 -17.75
CA ASN A 97 -2.82 -12.92 -18.14
C ASN A 97 -2.24 -13.18 -19.55
N SER A 98 -2.37 -12.23 -20.48
CA SER A 98 -1.75 -12.37 -21.81
C SER A 98 -0.26 -12.05 -21.81
N LEU A 99 0.22 -11.27 -20.83
CA LEU A 99 1.62 -10.83 -20.75
C LEU A 99 2.50 -11.72 -19.88
N TYR A 100 1.90 -12.44 -18.94
CA TYR A 100 2.62 -13.15 -17.89
C TYR A 100 1.96 -14.52 -17.64
N GLU A 101 2.76 -15.51 -17.29
CA GLU A 101 2.26 -16.83 -16.84
C GLU A 101 2.00 -16.85 -15.32
N SER A 102 1.06 -17.67 -14.87
CA SER A 102 0.80 -17.91 -13.44
C SER A 102 0.46 -19.36 -13.22
N LYS A 103 1.05 -19.97 -12.19
CA LYS A 103 0.67 -21.30 -11.71
C LYS A 103 -0.10 -21.22 -10.39
N PHE A 104 0.21 -20.23 -9.56
CA PHE A 104 -0.36 -20.05 -8.23
C PHE A 104 -1.11 -18.73 -8.09
N ASN A 105 -1.88 -18.57 -7.02
CA ASN A 105 -2.61 -17.33 -6.76
C ASN A 105 -1.67 -16.15 -6.46
N ASP A 106 -0.58 -16.38 -5.73
CA ASP A 106 0.52 -15.40 -5.56
C ASP A 106 0.99 -14.82 -6.88
N ASP A 107 1.16 -15.66 -7.90
CA ASP A 107 1.64 -15.23 -9.20
C ASP A 107 0.63 -14.23 -9.83
N LYS A 108 -0.67 -14.40 -9.57
CA LYS A 108 -1.71 -13.46 -10.03
C LYS A 108 -1.60 -12.10 -9.33
N ILE A 109 -1.19 -12.06 -8.06
CA ILE A 109 -0.89 -10.79 -7.36
C ILE A 109 0.33 -10.11 -7.99
N LEU A 110 1.39 -10.89 -8.28
CA LEU A 110 2.60 -10.38 -8.93
C LEU A 110 2.31 -9.87 -10.34
N LYS A 111 1.47 -10.56 -11.12
CA LYS A 111 1.00 -10.12 -12.43
C LYS A 111 0.35 -8.75 -12.38
N CYS A 112 -0.54 -8.55 -11.40
CA CYS A 112 -1.18 -7.27 -11.18
C CYS A 112 -0.13 -6.16 -10.96
N CYS A 113 0.84 -6.42 -10.07
CA CYS A 113 1.94 -5.49 -9.80
C CYS A 113 2.76 -5.17 -11.06
N LEU A 114 3.15 -6.20 -11.81
CA LEU A 114 3.95 -6.08 -13.02
C LEU A 114 3.24 -5.32 -14.14
N LEU A 115 1.94 -5.55 -14.33
CA LEU A 115 1.13 -4.81 -15.29
C LEU A 115 1.11 -3.31 -14.96
N MET A 116 0.87 -2.96 -13.69
CA MET A 116 0.82 -1.56 -13.27
C MET A 116 2.19 -0.89 -13.41
N LYS A 117 3.27 -1.59 -13.06
CA LYS A 117 4.64 -1.12 -13.27
C LYS A 117 4.95 -0.91 -14.76
N LYS A 118 4.54 -1.85 -15.63
CA LYS A 118 4.69 -1.72 -17.09
C LYS A 118 3.95 -0.50 -17.66
N ARG A 119 2.84 -0.10 -17.03
CA ARG A 119 2.09 1.13 -17.34
C ARG A 119 2.71 2.40 -16.73
N GLY A 120 3.94 2.33 -16.21
CA GLY A 120 4.66 3.46 -15.65
C GLY A 120 4.21 3.88 -14.25
N LYS A 121 3.41 3.07 -13.55
CA LYS A 121 3.00 3.38 -12.17
C LYS A 121 4.12 3.06 -11.18
N ASP A 122 4.20 3.85 -10.11
CA ASP A 122 5.07 3.53 -8.97
C ASP A 122 4.36 2.51 -8.08
N VAL A 123 4.76 1.25 -8.20
CA VAL A 123 4.09 0.10 -7.57
C VAL A 123 4.92 -0.42 -6.41
N VAL A 124 4.25 -0.65 -5.28
CA VAL A 124 4.82 -1.33 -4.12
C VAL A 124 3.86 -2.44 -3.69
N LEU A 125 4.39 -3.65 -3.52
CA LEU A 125 3.65 -4.75 -2.92
C LEU A 125 3.73 -4.66 -1.40
N PHE A 126 2.56 -4.65 -0.75
CA PHE A 126 2.40 -4.75 0.68
C PHE A 126 1.96 -6.16 1.06
N SER A 127 2.82 -6.89 1.77
CA SER A 127 2.57 -8.25 2.22
C SER A 127 3.48 -8.59 3.39
N ASP A 128 3.02 -9.45 4.29
CA ASP A 128 3.84 -10.09 5.32
C ASP A 128 4.21 -11.54 4.95
N ASP A 129 3.78 -12.03 3.79
CA ASP A 129 4.19 -13.34 3.29
C ASP A 129 5.61 -13.26 2.70
N HIS A 130 6.58 -13.80 3.44
CA HIS A 130 7.98 -13.82 3.03
C HIS A 130 8.22 -14.45 1.65
N MET A 131 7.48 -15.50 1.30
CA MET A 131 7.67 -16.17 0.02
C MET A 131 7.15 -15.29 -1.13
N LEU A 132 6.00 -14.64 -0.95
CA LEU A 132 5.47 -13.67 -1.90
C LEU A 132 6.40 -12.46 -2.05
N LEU A 133 6.93 -11.92 -0.95
CA LEU A 133 7.91 -10.83 -0.95
C LEU A 133 9.19 -11.20 -1.71
N ILE A 134 9.73 -12.41 -1.50
CA ILE A 134 10.91 -12.91 -2.23
C ILE A 134 10.61 -13.00 -3.73
N LYS A 135 9.46 -13.55 -4.11
CA LYS A 135 9.05 -13.62 -5.53
C LYS A 135 8.94 -12.22 -6.15
N ALA A 136 8.38 -11.26 -5.41
CA ALA A 136 8.27 -9.88 -5.86
C ALA A 136 9.63 -9.22 -6.06
N TRP A 137 10.56 -9.45 -5.12
CA TRP A 137 11.92 -8.92 -5.19
C TRP A 137 12.70 -9.45 -6.40
N VAL A 138 12.60 -10.75 -6.69
CA VAL A 138 13.19 -11.36 -7.90
C VAL A 138 12.64 -10.73 -9.18
N ASN A 139 11.38 -10.27 -9.15
CA ASN A 139 10.73 -9.54 -10.25
C ASN A 139 11.01 -8.02 -10.23
N SER A 140 11.97 -7.56 -9.42
CA SER A 140 12.34 -6.15 -9.26
C SER A 140 11.17 -5.25 -8.84
N LEU A 141 10.21 -5.79 -8.09
CA LEU A 141 9.15 -5.00 -7.48
C LEU A 141 9.64 -4.43 -6.15
N LYS A 142 9.20 -3.20 -5.84
CA LYS A 142 9.36 -2.66 -4.49
C LYS A 142 8.41 -3.38 -3.57
N THR A 143 8.83 -3.62 -2.34
CA THR A 143 8.03 -4.30 -1.33
C THR A 143 8.18 -3.64 0.04
N PHE A 144 7.19 -3.82 0.90
CA PHE A 144 7.34 -3.64 2.34
C PHE A 144 6.38 -4.54 3.10
N SER A 145 6.75 -4.83 4.35
CA SER A 145 5.94 -5.52 5.35
C SER A 145 5.23 -4.51 6.25
N THR A 146 4.39 -5.01 7.16
CA THR A 146 3.70 -4.18 8.15
C THR A 146 4.69 -3.51 9.10
N GLU A 147 5.80 -4.20 9.42
CA GLU A 147 6.89 -3.66 10.25
C GLU A 147 7.58 -2.46 9.59
N ASP A 148 7.77 -2.52 8.26
CA ASP A 148 8.47 -1.48 7.50
C ASP A 148 7.53 -0.37 7.00
N PHE A 149 6.21 -0.57 7.09
CA PHE A 149 5.21 0.28 6.44
C PHE A 149 5.38 1.77 6.78
N ALA A 150 5.43 2.09 8.08
CA ALA A 150 5.51 3.47 8.56
C ALA A 150 6.78 4.19 8.07
N VAL A 151 7.91 3.49 8.11
CA VAL A 151 9.21 4.01 7.65
C VAL A 151 9.17 4.26 6.14
N LYS A 152 8.62 3.31 5.39
CA LYS A 152 8.57 3.41 3.93
C LYS A 152 7.64 4.52 3.47
N ILE A 153 6.47 4.67 4.09
CA ILE A 153 5.59 5.82 3.81
C ILE A 153 6.30 7.14 4.12
N PHE A 154 7.00 7.21 5.24
CA PHE A 154 7.79 8.38 5.61
C PHE A 154 8.86 8.68 4.54
N ASP A 155 9.66 7.68 4.15
CA ASP A 155 10.66 7.80 3.08
C ASP A 155 10.05 8.26 1.75
N PHE A 156 8.90 7.68 1.36
CA PHE A 156 8.18 8.08 0.15
C PHE A 156 7.69 9.53 0.21
N ALA A 157 7.19 9.95 1.37
CA ALA A 157 6.78 11.34 1.60
C ALA A 157 7.94 12.32 1.50
N LEU A 158 9.12 11.97 2.02
CA LEU A 158 10.30 12.81 1.89
C LEU A 158 10.81 12.88 0.44
N LEU A 159 10.85 11.75 -0.26
CA LEU A 159 11.38 11.67 -1.63
C LEU A 159 10.51 12.39 -2.66
N LYS A 160 9.22 12.61 -2.34
CA LYS A 160 8.25 13.22 -3.26
C LYS A 160 7.82 14.63 -2.85
N SER A 161 8.27 15.14 -1.70
CA SER A 161 7.94 16.49 -1.26
C SER A 161 9.09 17.48 -1.52
N ASP A 162 8.96 18.32 -2.55
CA ASP A 162 9.80 19.52 -2.71
C ASP A 162 9.41 20.63 -1.69
N ILE A 163 8.29 20.46 -0.97
CA ILE A 163 7.59 21.54 -0.26
C ILE A 163 7.50 21.29 1.27
N MET A 164 7.86 20.09 1.76
CA MET A 164 7.61 19.73 3.16
C MET A 164 8.87 19.26 3.89
N THR A 165 9.09 19.79 5.10
CA THR A 165 10.25 19.40 5.91
C THR A 165 10.03 18.02 6.52
N PRO A 166 11.10 17.22 6.69
CA PRO A 166 11.01 15.90 7.31
C PRO A 166 10.32 15.88 8.68
N ALA A 167 10.48 16.95 9.47
CA ALA A 167 9.82 17.12 10.77
C ALA A 167 8.29 17.23 10.67
N LYS A 168 7.77 17.85 9.61
CA LYS A 168 6.33 18.06 9.42
C LYS A 168 5.65 16.76 9.01
N VAL A 169 6.25 16.01 8.09
CA VAL A 169 5.84 14.64 7.72
C VAL A 169 5.83 13.75 8.95
N PHE A 170 6.86 13.83 9.79
CA PHE A 170 7.00 12.98 10.98
C PHE A 170 5.91 13.29 12.01
N SER A 171 5.64 14.57 12.27
CA SER A 171 4.59 14.98 13.21
C SER A 171 3.18 14.53 12.82
N MET A 172 2.93 14.32 11.52
CA MET A 172 1.66 13.78 11.00
C MET A 172 1.59 12.26 11.19
N ILE A 173 2.73 11.58 11.11
CA ILE A 173 2.84 10.13 11.20
C ILE A 173 2.92 9.65 12.67
N GLU A 174 3.59 10.40 13.54
CA GLU A 174 3.79 10.09 14.97
C GLU A 174 2.48 10.05 15.77
N LYS A 175 1.47 10.86 15.41
CA LYS A 175 0.19 10.92 16.15
C LYS A 175 -0.73 9.72 15.92
N ASP A 176 -0.58 9.05 14.78
CA ASP A 176 -1.53 8.03 14.31
C ASP A 176 -0.95 6.61 14.39
N LEU A 177 0.32 6.46 14.82
CA LEU A 177 1.01 5.18 15.01
C LEU A 177 1.11 4.78 16.49
N PRO A 178 1.16 3.47 16.81
CA PRO A 178 1.36 2.98 18.18
C PRO A 178 2.69 3.46 18.79
N GLU A 179 2.66 3.98 20.02
CA GLU A 179 3.84 4.56 20.72
C GLU A 179 4.99 3.56 20.94
N ASP A 180 4.69 2.27 21.02
CA ASP A 180 5.67 1.19 21.22
C ASP A 180 6.33 0.70 19.93
N ASN A 181 6.10 1.37 18.80
CA ASN A 181 6.75 1.02 17.55
C ASN A 181 8.25 1.39 17.61
N SER A 182 9.09 0.37 17.79
CA SER A 182 10.57 0.47 17.79
C SER A 182 11.13 1.16 16.53
N HIS A 183 10.40 1.09 15.41
CA HIS A 183 10.77 1.71 14.15
C HIS A 183 10.45 3.21 14.12
N LEU A 184 9.41 3.68 14.83
CA LEU A 184 9.13 5.10 15.02
C LEU A 184 10.27 5.78 15.80
N LYS A 185 10.81 5.08 16.82
CA LYS A 185 12.01 5.51 17.57
C LYS A 185 13.22 5.63 16.65
N LYS A 186 13.37 4.69 15.69
CA LYS A 186 14.46 4.69 14.70
C LYS A 186 14.32 5.84 13.69
N CYS A 187 13.12 6.11 13.17
CA CYS A 187 12.84 7.27 12.32
C CYS A 187 13.09 8.59 13.05
N LYS A 188 12.69 8.70 14.32
CA LYS A 188 12.97 9.87 15.17
C LYS A 188 14.48 10.11 15.34
N GLN A 189 15.25 9.04 15.56
CA GLN A 189 16.71 9.12 15.62
C GLN A 189 17.34 9.53 14.28
N LEU A 190 16.85 9.02 13.15
CA LEU A 190 17.37 9.39 11.82
C LEU A 190 17.06 10.85 11.48
N LEU A 191 15.89 11.34 11.87
CA LEU A 191 15.50 12.74 11.76
C LEU A 191 16.38 13.67 12.59
N LEU A 192 16.62 13.33 13.86
CA LEU A 192 17.51 14.09 14.74
C LEU A 192 18.94 14.14 14.16
N LYS A 193 19.46 13.00 13.69
CA LYS A 193 20.78 12.94 13.03
C LYS A 193 20.87 13.77 11.74
N ALA A 194 19.80 13.82 10.94
CA ALA A 194 19.74 14.63 9.73
C ALA A 194 19.68 16.14 10.03
N GLN A 195 19.05 16.53 11.15
CA GLN A 195 19.03 17.92 11.63
C GLN A 195 20.42 18.35 12.17
N ASP A 196 21.09 17.49 12.92
CA ASP A 196 22.45 17.75 13.43
C ASP A 196 23.50 17.85 12.31
N SER A 197 23.35 17.03 11.27
CA SER A 197 24.26 17.04 10.10
C SER A 197 24.15 18.30 9.24
N ASN A 198 23.00 18.99 9.27
CA ASN A 198 22.81 20.27 8.57
C ASN A 198 23.30 21.48 9.38
N MET A 199 23.48 21.36 10.70
CA MET A 199 24.12 22.39 11.52
C MET A 199 25.67 22.36 11.41
N GLY A 200 26.26 21.26 10.96
CA GLY A 200 27.71 21.14 10.75
C GLY A 200 28.26 21.71 9.44
N LYS A 201 27.40 22.25 8.56
CA LYS A 201 27.79 22.87 7.26
C LYS A 201 27.68 24.40 7.24
N ILE A 202 27.41 25.01 8.40
CA ILE A 202 27.48 26.45 8.59
C ILE A 202 28.53 26.69 9.68
N GLY A 203 29.80 26.50 9.31
CA GLY A 203 30.98 26.73 10.15
C GLY A 203 32.17 27.00 9.26
#